data_AF-A0A3B3Q5L5-F1
#
_entry.id   AF-A0A3B3Q5L5-F1
#
_cell.length_a   1.000
_cell.length_b   1.000
_cell.length_c   1.000
_cell.angle_alpha   90.00
_cell.angle_beta   90.00
_cell.angle_gamma   90.00
#
_symmetry.space_group_name_H-M   'P 1'
#
loop_
_entity.id
_entity.type
_entity.pdbx_description
1 polymer ?
#
loop_
_entity_poly.entity_id
_entity_poly.type
_entity_poly.pdbx_seq_one_letter_code
_entity_poly.pdbx_strand_id
1 'polypeptide(L)'
;MQTLHLRHIYFRVKETELWKKEGETASLECTFSTSSTSFLIYWYRQYPGTAPEFILYNGYTSGSAEFARQRFSTEVGNGRAPLSISNVQLGDSAVYYCALRPTVMY
;
A
#
# COMPACT_ATOMS: atom_id res chain seq x y z
N MET A 1 -28.41 2.34 -18.23
CA MET A 1 -28.03 1.64 -16.99
C MET A 1 -26.98 2.51 -16.30
N GLN A 2 -27.35 3.15 -15.18
CA GLN A 2 -26.48 4.09 -14.46
C GLN A 2 -25.81 3.33 -13.32
N THR A 3 -24.48 3.29 -13.33
CA THR A 3 -23.69 2.78 -12.21
C THR A 3 -23.37 3.94 -11.29
N LEU A 4 -23.74 3.78 -10.02
CA LEU A 4 -23.59 4.76 -8.94
C LEU A 4 -22.10 4.94 -8.60
N HIS A 5 -21.58 6.15 -8.81
CA HIS A 5 -20.28 6.58 -8.30
C HIS A 5 -20.42 7.06 -6.86
N LEU A 6 -19.83 6.32 -5.90
CA LEU A 6 -19.57 6.85 -4.57
C LEU A 6 -18.22 7.57 -4.54
N ARG A 7 -18.28 8.83 -4.10
CA ARG A 7 -17.17 9.79 -4.07
C ARG A 7 -16.16 9.46 -2.97
N HIS A 8 -14.90 9.54 -3.37
CA HIS A 8 -13.69 9.92 -2.62
C HIS A 8 -13.03 8.85 -1.74
N ILE A 9 -12.18 8.03 -2.37
CA ILE A 9 -10.82 7.75 -1.91
C ILE A 9 -9.92 7.93 -3.13
N TYR A 10 -9.05 8.94 -3.14
CA TYR A 10 -8.10 9.15 -4.24
C TYR A 10 -7.02 8.05 -4.18
N PHE A 11 -7.27 6.91 -4.81
CA PHE A 11 -6.20 5.96 -5.13
C PHE A 11 -5.48 6.49 -6.37
N ARG A 12 -4.30 7.10 -6.21
CA ARG A 12 -3.40 7.32 -7.34
C ARG A 12 -2.69 5.98 -7.63
N VAL A 13 -3.33 5.13 -8.43
CA VAL A 13 -2.68 3.92 -8.95
C VAL A 13 -1.83 4.34 -10.13
N LYS A 14 -0.50 4.28 -10.00
CA LYS A 14 0.39 4.31 -11.16
C LYS A 14 0.52 2.86 -11.62
N GLU A 15 -0.20 2.50 -12.68
CA GLU A 15 -0.20 1.15 -13.27
C GLU A 15 1.21 0.84 -13.80
N THR A 16 2.03 0.23 -12.96
CA THR A 16 3.38 -0.20 -13.29
C THR A 16 3.42 -1.70 -13.04
N GLU A 17 3.54 -2.48 -14.10
CA GLU A 17 3.76 -3.92 -13.99
C GLU A 17 5.17 -4.17 -13.45
N LEU A 18 5.25 -4.92 -12.36
CA LEU A 18 6.51 -5.32 -11.74
C LEU A 18 6.60 -6.85 -11.76
N TRP A 19 7.57 -7.38 -12.49
CA TRP A 19 7.85 -8.81 -12.57
C TRP A 19 9.05 -9.13 -11.70
N LYS A 20 8.90 -10.12 -10.81
CA LYS A 20 9.95 -10.58 -9.89
C LYS A 20 9.96 -12.10 -9.84
N LYS A 21 11.15 -12.67 -9.72
CA LYS A 21 11.33 -14.11 -9.50
C LYS A 21 11.15 -14.43 -8.02
N GLU A 22 10.78 -15.67 -7.74
CA GLU A 22 10.75 -16.14 -6.35
C GLU A 22 12.11 -15.98 -5.67
N GLY A 23 12.10 -15.60 -4.40
CA GLY A 23 13.31 -15.30 -3.63
C GLY A 23 13.88 -13.89 -3.83
N GLU A 24 13.48 -13.16 -4.88
CA GLU A 24 13.92 -11.78 -5.08
C GLU A 24 13.22 -10.81 -4.09
N THR A 25 13.72 -9.57 -4.05
CA THR A 25 13.06 -8.47 -3.35
C THR A 25 12.31 -7.58 -4.35
N ALA A 26 11.04 -7.31 -4.07
CA ALA A 26 10.22 -6.35 -4.78
C ALA A 26 10.17 -5.01 -4.03
N SER A 27 10.10 -3.90 -4.76
CA SER A 27 9.84 -2.57 -4.21
C SER A 27 8.72 -1.93 -5.03
N LEU A 28 7.60 -1.62 -4.39
CA LEU A 28 6.44 -0.98 -4.99
C LEU A 28 6.39 0.47 -4.52
N GLU A 29 6.44 1.42 -5.47
CA GLU A 29 6.47 2.83 -5.14
C GLU A 29 5.08 3.38 -4.84
N CYS A 30 4.95 4.08 -3.71
CA CYS A 30 3.80 4.93 -3.43
C CYS A 30 4.28 6.36 -3.22
N THR A 31 3.65 7.31 -3.93
CA THR A 31 3.91 8.74 -3.76
C THR A 31 2.65 9.42 -3.24
N PHE A 32 2.81 10.32 -2.29
CA PHE A 32 1.71 11.03 -1.66
C PHE A 32 2.08 12.49 -1.40
N SER A 33 1.06 13.33 -1.27
CA SER A 33 1.22 14.74 -0.90
C SER A 33 0.27 15.02 0.24
N THR A 34 0.82 15.56 1.33
CA THR A 34 0.07 15.95 2.53
C THR A 34 0.78 17.13 3.17
N SER A 35 -0.01 18.07 3.70
CA SER A 35 0.49 19.13 4.58
C SER A 35 0.42 18.75 6.06
N SER A 36 -0.29 17.67 6.40
CA SER A 36 -0.38 17.17 7.77
C SER A 36 0.89 16.44 8.17
N THR A 37 1.37 16.71 9.39
CA THR A 37 2.43 15.94 10.06
C THR A 37 1.89 14.69 10.74
N SER A 38 0.58 14.62 11.00
CA SER A 38 -0.11 13.45 11.51
C SER A 38 -0.85 12.74 10.37
N PHE A 39 -0.19 11.76 9.78
CA PHE A 39 -0.77 10.93 8.73
C PHE A 39 -0.34 9.48 8.86
N LEU A 40 -1.12 8.60 8.23
CA LEU A 40 -0.77 7.19 8.03
C LEU A 40 -0.84 6.86 6.54
N ILE A 41 0.11 6.08 6.08
CA ILE A 41 0.04 5.37 4.80
C ILE A 41 -0.31 3.92 5.09
N TYR A 42 -1.33 3.42 4.42
CA TYR A 42 -1.75 2.03 4.47
C TYR A 42 -1.36 1.33 3.16
N TRP A 43 -0.97 0.07 3.28
CA TRP A 43 -0.73 -0.82 2.16
C TRP A 43 -1.71 -2.00 2.20
N TYR A 44 -2.25 -2.31 1.02
CA TYR A 44 -3.17 -3.42 0.79
C TYR A 44 -2.72 -4.22 -0.42
N ARG A 45 -3.05 -5.52 -0.44
CA ARG A 45 -3.02 -6.34 -1.66
C ARG A 45 -4.43 -6.80 -2.02
N GLN A 46 -4.69 -7.01 -3.30
CA GLN A 46 -5.96 -7.53 -3.79
C GLN A 46 -5.70 -8.61 -4.83
N TYR A 47 -6.25 -9.80 -4.59
CA TYR A 47 -6.29 -10.86 -5.58
C TYR A 47 -7.47 -10.64 -6.54
N PRO A 48 -7.40 -11.16 -7.77
CA PRO A 48 -8.51 -11.05 -8.71
C PRO A 48 -9.84 -11.53 -8.11
N GLY A 49 -10.85 -10.65 -8.10
CA GLY A 49 -12.19 -10.95 -7.59
C GLY A 49 -12.37 -10.93 -6.07
N THR A 50 -11.35 -10.54 -5.28
CA THR A 50 -11.45 -10.46 -3.82
C THR A 50 -11.53 -9.02 -3.31
N ALA A 51 -11.87 -8.84 -2.04
CA ALA A 51 -11.69 -7.55 -1.37
C ALA A 51 -10.18 -7.28 -1.10
N PRO A 52 -9.76 -6.01 -0.95
CA PRO A 52 -8.42 -5.68 -0.50
C PRO A 52 -8.11 -6.24 0.89
N GLU A 53 -6.97 -6.89 1.02
CA GLU A 53 -6.42 -7.44 2.27
C GLU A 53 -5.37 -6.47 2.83
N PHE A 54 -5.48 -6.15 4.12
CA PHE A 54 -4.54 -5.28 4.82
C PHE A 54 -3.16 -5.93 4.99
N ILE A 55 -2.10 -5.19 4.66
CA ILE A 55 -0.70 -5.62 4.84
C ILE A 55 -0.11 -4.91 6.05
N LEU A 56 0.03 -3.58 5.97
CA LEU A 56 0.68 -2.76 6.98
C LEU A 56 0.28 -1.29 6.88
N TYR A 57 0.58 -0.52 7.91
CA TYR A 57 0.56 0.93 7.87
C TYR A 57 1.80 1.51 8.55
N ASN A 58 2.18 2.73 8.15
CA ASN A 58 3.27 3.48 8.77
C ASN A 58 3.03 5.00 8.65
N GLY A 59 3.62 5.80 9.54
CA GLY A 59 3.40 7.24 9.68
C GLY A 59 3.68 7.67 11.12
N TYR A 60 2.73 8.33 11.79
CA TYR A 60 2.88 8.66 13.23
C TYR A 60 2.85 7.42 14.15
N THR A 61 2.37 6.29 13.64
CA THR A 61 2.43 4.97 14.27
C THR A 61 2.55 3.91 13.16
N SER A 62 2.96 2.70 13.52
CA SER A 62 3.12 1.59 12.59
C SER A 62 2.43 0.32 13.10
N GLY A 63 2.10 -0.56 12.16
CA GLY A 63 1.46 -1.83 12.44
C GLY A 63 1.36 -2.68 11.19
N SER A 64 1.24 -4.00 11.36
CA SER A 64 1.17 -4.95 10.25
C SER A 64 0.32 -6.16 10.58
N ALA A 65 -0.25 -6.76 9.54
CA ALA A 65 -0.88 -8.07 9.61
C ALA A 65 0.17 -9.14 9.97
N GLU A 66 -0.27 -10.24 10.59
CA GLU A 66 0.63 -11.27 11.09
C GLU A 66 1.50 -11.88 9.97
N PHE A 67 0.90 -12.20 8.82
CA PHE A 67 1.62 -12.73 7.65
C PHE A 67 2.68 -11.75 7.10
N ALA A 68 2.50 -10.45 7.34
CA ALA A 68 3.30 -9.40 6.76
C ALA A 68 4.58 -9.11 7.57
N ARG A 69 4.58 -9.42 8.89
CA ARG A 69 5.61 -8.99 9.85
C ARG A 69 7.06 -9.28 9.46
N GLN A 70 7.32 -10.37 8.74
CA GLN A 70 8.70 -10.81 8.43
C GLN A 70 9.16 -10.43 7.02
N ARG A 71 8.22 -10.27 6.07
CA ARG A 71 8.55 -10.10 4.65
C ARG A 71 8.19 -8.73 4.08
N PHE A 72 7.28 -8.01 4.72
CA PHE A 72 6.75 -6.76 4.22
C PHE A 72 7.18 -5.60 5.11
N SER A 73 7.71 -4.55 4.51
CA SER A 73 8.07 -3.32 5.21
C SER A 73 7.79 -2.09 4.36
N THR A 74 7.57 -0.95 5.01
CA THR A 74 7.47 0.34 4.33
C THR A 74 8.16 1.40 5.15
N GLU A 75 8.89 2.28 4.47
CA GLU A 75 9.54 3.43 5.07
C GLU A 75 8.91 4.69 4.49
N VAL A 76 8.33 5.51 5.36
CA VAL A 76 7.56 6.69 4.96
C VAL A 76 8.43 7.93 5.12
N GLY A 77 8.64 8.66 4.03
CA GLY A 77 9.45 9.88 4.05
C GLY A 77 9.48 10.59 2.69
N ASN A 78 9.73 11.90 2.69
CA ASN A 78 9.89 12.71 1.48
C ASN A 78 8.75 12.56 0.46
N GLY A 79 7.50 12.43 0.93
CA GLY A 79 6.32 12.22 0.07
C GLY A 79 6.28 10.85 -0.61
N ARG A 80 7.04 9.87 -0.09
CA ARG A 80 7.10 8.50 -0.60
C ARG A 80 6.91 7.49 0.53
N ALA A 81 6.37 6.34 0.17
CA ALA A 81 6.14 5.24 1.08
C ALA A 81 6.29 3.90 0.33
N PRO A 82 7.47 3.55 -0.18
CA PRO A 82 7.67 2.29 -0.89
C PRO A 82 7.31 1.08 -0.02
N LEU A 83 6.66 0.07 -0.61
CA LEU A 83 6.46 -1.24 0.01
C LEU A 83 7.54 -2.19 -0.49
N SER A 84 8.38 -2.65 0.43
CA SER A 84 9.37 -3.69 0.20
C SER A 84 8.79 -5.05 0.55
N ILE A 85 8.94 -6.01 -0.35
CA ILE A 85 8.57 -7.42 -0.15
C ILE A 85 9.83 -8.26 -0.33
N SER A 86 10.35 -8.82 0.77
CA SER A 86 11.50 -9.72 0.75
C SER A 86 11.05 -11.16 0.50
N ASN A 87 11.94 -11.94 -0.12
CA ASN A 87 11.71 -13.35 -0.45
C ASN A 87 10.33 -13.55 -1.11
N VAL A 88 10.14 -12.89 -2.26
CA VAL A 88 8.88 -12.94 -3.03
C VAL A 88 8.48 -14.38 -3.31
N GLN A 89 7.18 -14.67 -3.21
CA GLN A 89 6.59 -15.99 -3.45
C GLN A 89 5.51 -15.87 -4.53
N LEU A 90 5.14 -16.99 -5.17
CA LEU A 90 4.02 -17.01 -6.14
C LEU A 90 2.72 -16.40 -5.57
N GLY A 91 2.45 -16.63 -4.29
CA GLY A 91 1.28 -16.07 -3.60
C GLY A 91 1.30 -14.55 -3.41
N ASP A 92 2.41 -13.87 -3.70
CA ASP A 92 2.50 -12.41 -3.65
C ASP A 92 2.03 -11.75 -4.95
N SER A 93 1.69 -12.53 -5.99
CA SER A 93 1.12 -12.00 -7.24
C SER A 93 -0.29 -11.45 -6.99
N ALA A 94 -0.41 -10.13 -6.97
CA ALA A 94 -1.62 -9.39 -6.66
C ALA A 94 -1.52 -7.95 -7.15
N VAL A 95 -2.65 -7.22 -7.11
CA VAL A 95 -2.64 -5.76 -7.24
C VAL A 95 -2.38 -5.15 -5.87
N TYR A 96 -1.49 -4.16 -5.80
CA TYR A 96 -1.14 -3.49 -4.55
C TYR A 96 -1.65 -2.06 -4.53
N TYR A 97 -2.24 -1.65 -3.41
CA TYR A 97 -2.80 -0.31 -3.22
C TYR A 97 -2.16 0.36 -2.01
N CYS A 98 -1.81 1.63 -2.15
CA CYS A 98 -1.50 2.49 -1.04
C CYS A 98 -2.60 3.54 -0.82
N ALA A 99 -2.84 3.89 0.45
CA ALA A 99 -3.82 4.91 0.82
C ALA A 99 -3.27 5.84 1.90
N LEU A 100 -3.37 7.15 1.67
CA LEU A 100 -3.05 8.18 2.64
C LEU A 100 -4.29 8.48 3.50
N ARG A 101 -4.15 8.39 4.82
CA ARG A 101 -5.12 8.88 5.80
C ARG A 101 -4.51 10.06 6.56
N PRO A 102 -4.86 11.31 6.23
CA PRO A 102 -4.53 12.43 7.07
C PRO A 102 -5.40 12.40 8.33
N THR A 103 -4.80 12.62 9.50
CA THR A 103 -5.56 12.97 10.70
C THR A 103 -5.81 14.48 10.61
N VAL A 104 -7.05 14.88 10.31
CA VAL A 104 -7.43 16.29 10.43
C VAL A 104 -7.39 16.66 11.92
N MET A 105 -6.44 17.52 12.30
CA MET A 105 -6.50 18.25 13.55
C MET A 105 -6.99 19.65 13.19
N TYR A 106 -8.24 19.97 13.55
CA TYR A 106 -8.79 21.31 13.45
C TYR A 106 -8.28 22.16 14.63
#